data_AF-A0A1D2RNT7-F1
#
_entry.id   AF-A0A1D2RNT7-F1
#
_cell.length_a   1.000
_cell.length_b   1.000
_cell.length_c   1.000
_cell.angle_alpha   90.00
_cell.angle_beta   90.00
_cell.angle_gamma   90.00
#
_symmetry.space_group_name_H-M   'P 1'
#
loop_
_entity.id
_entity.type
_entity.pdbx_description
1 polymer ?
#
loop_
_entity_poly.entity_id
_entity_poly.type
_entity_poly.pdbx_seq_one_letter_code
_entity_poly.pdbx_strand_id
1 'polypeptide(L)'
;MNSPRTTLYRDKHNGKIMGVCAGIADYTGINVFWVRLAAFPSIFMLSGMTILAYFVAGALLNKKPPYLYRDESEQKYWQGVRQSPKRTAREIRANFRDIDRRLAAVETHYVSSNPRLTAEIERLR
;
A
#
# COMPACT_ATOMS: atom_id res chain seq x y z
N MET A 1 -4.90 10.06 -11.03
CA MET A 1 -3.76 9.11 -10.98
C MET A 1 -4.24 7.81 -10.33
N ASN A 2 -4.67 6.83 -11.13
CA ASN A 2 -5.00 5.50 -10.61
C ASN A 2 -3.78 4.61 -10.81
N SER A 3 -3.07 4.30 -9.72
CA SER A 3 -2.00 3.30 -9.77
C SER A 3 -2.64 1.92 -9.89
N PRO A 4 -2.07 0.98 -10.67
CA PRO A 4 -2.52 -0.41 -10.68
C PRO A 4 -2.57 -0.98 -9.25
N ARG A 5 -1.66 -0.53 -8.38
CA ARG A 5 -1.63 -0.95 -6.97
C ARG A 5 -2.65 -0.26 -6.08
N THR A 6 -3.53 0.59 -6.62
CA THR A 6 -4.63 1.23 -5.87
C THR A 6 -6.01 0.85 -6.38
N THR A 7 -6.12 0.00 -7.41
CA THR A 7 -7.42 -0.40 -7.98
C THR A 7 -8.03 -1.61 -7.26
N LEU A 8 -9.36 -1.69 -7.31
CA LEU A 8 -10.13 -2.85 -6.87
C LEU A 8 -9.99 -3.97 -7.91
N TYR A 9 -9.46 -5.11 -7.48
CA TYR A 9 -9.37 -6.31 -8.28
C TYR A 9 -10.22 -7.41 -7.68
N ARG A 10 -10.68 -8.32 -8.54
CA ARG A 10 -11.29 -9.57 -8.14
C ARG A 10 -10.20 -10.61 -7.88
N ASP A 11 -10.18 -11.20 -6.69
CA ASP A 11 -9.26 -12.27 -6.33
C ASP A 11 -9.93 -13.64 -6.51
N LYS A 12 -9.75 -14.24 -7.70
CA LYS A 12 -10.27 -15.58 -8.03
C LYS A 12 -9.45 -16.70 -7.36
N HIS A 13 -8.22 -16.43 -6.91
CA HIS A 13 -7.35 -17.43 -6.26
C HIS A 13 -7.80 -17.70 -4.82
N ASN A 14 -8.13 -16.65 -4.07
CA ASN A 14 -8.61 -16.74 -2.69
C ASN A 14 -10.16 -16.78 -2.57
N GLY A 15 -10.85 -16.79 -3.71
CA GLY A 15 -12.30 -16.68 -3.82
C GLY A 15 -13.04 -18.01 -4.03
N LYS A 16 -14.21 -18.19 -3.39
CA LYS A 16 -15.06 -19.39 -3.62
C LYS A 16 -15.86 -19.32 -4.92
N ILE A 17 -16.76 -18.35 -5.07
CA ILE A 17 -17.68 -18.26 -6.22
C ILE A 17 -17.37 -16.97 -6.95
N MET A 18 -16.40 -16.90 -7.86
CA MET A 18 -15.92 -15.66 -8.50
C MET A 18 -14.97 -14.76 -7.70
N GLY A 19 -14.89 -14.83 -6.36
CA GLY A 19 -13.82 -14.12 -5.64
C GLY A 19 -14.00 -12.61 -5.55
N VAL A 20 -15.24 -12.13 -5.65
CA VAL A 20 -15.59 -10.73 -5.43
C VAL A 20 -15.45 -10.38 -3.94
N CYS A 21 -15.95 -11.22 -3.03
CA CYS A 21 -15.73 -11.01 -1.59
C CYS A 21 -14.25 -11.02 -1.20
N ALA A 22 -13.44 -11.86 -1.84
CA ALA A 22 -11.99 -11.90 -1.60
C ALA A 22 -11.31 -10.63 -2.14
N GLY A 23 -11.73 -10.14 -3.31
CA GLY A 23 -11.28 -8.86 -3.85
C GLY A 23 -11.68 -7.65 -2.99
N ILE A 24 -12.90 -7.63 -2.45
CA ILE A 24 -13.37 -6.58 -1.54
C ILE A 24 -12.58 -6.60 -0.23
N ALA A 25 -12.34 -7.78 0.32
CA ALA A 25 -11.50 -7.95 1.50
C ALA A 25 -10.06 -7.46 1.26
N ASP A 26 -9.46 -7.86 0.14
CA ASP A 26 -8.12 -7.40 -0.28
C ASP A 26 -8.04 -5.90 -0.50
N TYR A 27 -9.13 -5.28 -0.94
CA TYR A 27 -9.18 -3.85 -1.18
C TYR A 27 -9.41 -3.05 0.11
N THR A 28 -10.31 -3.53 0.96
CA THR A 28 -10.67 -2.87 2.21
C THR A 28 -9.73 -3.20 3.37
N GLY A 29 -8.91 -4.25 3.27
CA GLY A 29 -8.07 -4.74 4.37
C GLY A 29 -8.85 -5.48 5.47
N ILE A 30 -10.15 -5.73 5.28
CA ILE A 30 -11.01 -6.46 6.21
C ILE A 30 -10.86 -7.97 5.94
N ASN A 31 -10.90 -8.79 6.99
CA ASN A 31 -10.84 -10.25 6.83
C ASN A 31 -12.01 -10.76 5.96
N VAL A 32 -11.70 -11.64 5.00
CA VAL A 32 -12.67 -12.24 4.05
C VAL A 32 -13.85 -12.88 4.78
N PHE A 33 -13.62 -13.43 5.98
CA PHE A 33 -14.66 -14.02 6.81
C PHE A 33 -15.76 -13.02 7.15
N TRP A 34 -15.40 -11.83 7.63
CA TRP A 34 -16.36 -10.77 7.98
C TRP A 34 -17.11 -10.26 6.76
N VAL A 35 -16.42 -10.12 5.62
CA VAL A 35 -17.07 -9.70 4.35
C VAL A 35 -18.12 -10.71 3.92
N ARG A 36 -17.85 -12.02 4.06
CA ARG A 36 -18.85 -13.06 3.79
C ARG A 36 -20.00 -13.01 4.79
N LEU A 37 -19.70 -12.87 6.08
CA LEU A 37 -20.70 -12.80 7.14
C LEU A 37 -21.65 -11.61 6.96
N ALA A 38 -21.18 -10.48 6.44
CA ALA A 38 -22.04 -9.35 6.09
C ALA A 38 -22.83 -9.57 4.78
N ALA A 39 -22.25 -10.27 3.80
CA ALA A 39 -22.92 -10.58 2.54
C ALA A 39 -24.09 -11.54 2.71
N PHE A 40 -23.99 -12.54 3.61
CA PHE A 40 -25.05 -13.52 3.86
C PHE A 40 -26.40 -12.90 4.28
N PRO A 41 -26.50 -12.08 5.34
CA PRO A 41 -27.75 -11.44 5.73
C PRO A 41 -28.22 -10.40 4.70
N SER A 42 -27.28 -9.76 3.99
CA SER A 42 -27.63 -8.83 2.90
C SER A 42 -28.44 -9.52 1.79
N ILE A 43 -28.17 -10.80 1.48
CA ILE A 43 -28.95 -11.56 0.49
C ILE A 43 -30.41 -11.68 0.90
N PHE A 44 -30.68 -11.95 2.18
CA PHE A 44 -32.04 -12.09 2.70
C PHE A 44 -32.76 -10.74 2.76
N MET A 45 -32.05 -9.69 3.18
CA MET A 45 -32.61 -8.34 3.33
C MET A 45 -32.95 -7.67 1.99
N LEU A 46 -32.14 -7.91 0.94
CA LEU A 46 -32.34 -7.36 -0.41
C LEU A 46 -33.03 -8.34 -1.38
N SER A 47 -33.66 -9.40 -0.88
CA SER A 47 -34.41 -10.37 -1.70
C SER A 47 -33.62 -10.92 -2.89
N GLY A 48 -32.35 -11.29 -2.67
CA GLY A 48 -31.49 -11.85 -3.72
C GLY A 48 -30.88 -10.86 -4.70
N MET A 49 -31.20 -9.55 -4.66
CA MET A 49 -30.54 -8.53 -5.49
C MET A 49 -29.02 -8.50 -5.26
N THR A 50 -28.58 -8.82 -4.03
CA THR A 50 -27.17 -8.96 -3.66
C THR A 50 -26.44 -10.02 -4.50
N ILE A 51 -27.13 -11.08 -4.93
CA ILE A 51 -26.55 -12.13 -5.80
C ILE A 51 -26.32 -11.57 -7.21
N LEU A 52 -27.27 -10.83 -7.75
CA LEU A 52 -27.11 -10.15 -9.05
C LEU A 52 -25.99 -9.12 -8.98
N ALA A 53 -25.96 -8.27 -7.96
CA ALA A 53 -24.88 -7.30 -7.75
C ALA A 53 -23.52 -8.00 -7.62
N TYR A 54 -23.47 -9.15 -6.96
CA TYR A 54 -22.26 -9.96 -6.85
C TYR A 54 -21.77 -10.47 -8.22
N PHE A 55 -22.68 -10.96 -9.07
CA PHE A 55 -22.35 -11.40 -10.43
C PHE A 55 -21.90 -10.24 -11.32
N VAL A 56 -22.58 -9.10 -11.26
CA VAL A 56 -22.22 -7.89 -12.01
C VAL A 56 -20.85 -7.40 -11.56
N ALA A 57 -20.59 -7.30 -10.26
CA ALA A 57 -19.27 -6.96 -9.74
C ALA A 57 -18.21 -7.98 -10.18
N GLY A 58 -18.55 -9.28 -10.21
CA GLY A 58 -17.67 -10.32 -10.71
C GLY A 58 -17.30 -10.15 -12.18
N ALA A 59 -18.25 -9.74 -13.02
CA ALA A 59 -18.04 -9.51 -14.45
C ALA A 59 -17.29 -8.20 -14.73
N LEU A 60 -17.53 -7.16 -13.93
CA LEU A 60 -16.99 -5.81 -14.13
C LEU A 60 -15.58 -5.64 -13.52
N LEU A 61 -15.28 -6.37 -12.43
CA LEU A 61 -13.95 -6.30 -11.80
C LEU A 61 -12.90 -7.05 -12.62
N ASN A 62 -11.80 -6.34 -12.90
CA ASN A 62 -10.63 -6.93 -13.51
C ASN A 62 -9.99 -8.00 -12.62
N LYS A 63 -9.44 -9.04 -13.24
CA LYS A 63 -8.71 -10.11 -12.55
C LYS A 63 -7.43 -9.55 -11.93
N LYS A 64 -7.16 -9.87 -10.67
CA LYS A 64 -5.91 -9.55 -9.98
C LYS A 64 -4.72 -10.18 -10.75
N PRO A 65 -3.73 -9.39 -11.22
CA PRO A 65 -2.54 -9.97 -11.84
C PRO A 65 -1.70 -10.68 -10.76
N PRO A 66 -1.13 -11.87 -11.06
CA PRO A 66 -0.47 -12.70 -10.06
C PRO A 66 0.83 -12.07 -9.51
N TYR A 67 1.42 -11.12 -10.23
CA TYR A 67 2.65 -10.41 -9.86
C TYR A 67 2.39 -8.99 -9.30
N LEU A 68 1.15 -8.66 -8.92
CA LEU A 68 0.79 -7.31 -8.47
C LEU A 68 1.55 -6.89 -7.19
N TYR A 69 1.75 -7.86 -6.30
CA TYR A 69 2.50 -7.71 -5.05
C TYR A 69 3.56 -8.81 -5.02
N ARG A 70 4.76 -8.44 -4.57
CA ARG A 70 5.86 -9.40 -4.40
C ARG A 70 5.65 -10.24 -3.14
N ASP A 71 5.26 -9.59 -2.05
CA ASP A 71 5.15 -10.16 -0.72
C ASP A 71 3.85 -9.71 -0.01
N GLU A 72 3.41 -10.42 1.03
CA GLU A 72 2.23 -10.06 1.83
C GLU A 72 2.40 -8.69 2.53
N SER A 73 3.63 -8.33 2.89
CA SER A 73 3.97 -7.03 3.46
C SER A 73 3.70 -5.88 2.48
N GLU A 74 4.02 -6.07 1.20
CA GLU A 74 3.76 -5.09 0.15
C GLU A 74 2.26 -4.89 -0.05
N GLN A 75 1.49 -5.99 -0.02
CA GLN A 75 0.03 -5.93 -0.10
C GLN A 75 -0.57 -5.09 1.05
N LYS A 76 -0.14 -5.33 2.30
CA LYS A 76 -0.60 -4.58 3.48
C LYS A 76 -0.20 -3.10 3.42
N TYR A 77 1.01 -2.81 2.94
CA TYR A 77 1.46 -1.44 2.71
C TYR A 77 0.51 -0.70 1.75
N TRP A 78 0.24 -1.29 0.58
CA TRP A 78 -0.65 -0.67 -0.40
C TRP A 78 -2.11 -0.57 0.06
N GLN A 79 -2.59 -1.51 0.89
CA GLN A 79 -3.88 -1.37 1.57
C GLN A 79 -3.91 -0.13 2.48
N GLY A 80 -2.87 0.07 3.30
CA GLY A 80 -2.76 1.25 4.17
C GLY A 80 -2.69 2.58 3.40
N VAL A 81 -1.94 2.61 2.29
CA VAL A 81 -1.86 3.76 1.38
C VAL A 81 -3.24 4.15 0.84
N ARG A 82 -4.09 3.16 0.51
CA ARG A 82 -5.44 3.40 -0.01
C ARG A 82 -6.39 3.90 1.09
N GLN A 83 -6.34 3.30 2.29
CA GLN A 83 -7.22 3.70 3.40
C GLN A 83 -6.91 5.09 3.92
N SER A 84 -5.63 5.48 3.97
CA SER A 84 -5.20 6.73 4.61
C SER A 84 -4.01 7.40 3.91
N PRO A 85 -4.19 7.87 2.65
CA PRO A 85 -3.08 8.41 1.86
C PRO A 85 -2.38 9.60 2.55
N LYS A 86 -3.12 10.44 3.28
CA LYS A 86 -2.54 11.55 4.07
C LYS A 86 -1.63 11.05 5.20
N ARG A 87 -2.03 9.97 5.89
CA ARG A 87 -1.25 9.38 6.99
C ARG A 87 0.03 8.75 6.45
N THR A 88 -0.09 7.97 5.38
CA THR A 88 1.08 7.34 4.75
C THR A 88 2.03 8.38 4.17
N ALA A 89 1.54 9.44 3.53
CA ALA A 89 2.39 10.53 3.06
C ALA A 89 3.13 11.25 4.20
N ARG A 90 2.46 11.45 5.36
CA ARG A 90 3.08 12.04 6.55
C ARG A 90 4.16 11.15 7.14
N GLU A 91 3.92 9.84 7.19
CA GLU A 91 4.89 8.85 7.65
C GLU A 91 6.11 8.78 6.75
N ILE A 92 5.91 8.72 5.42
CA ILE A 92 6.99 8.78 4.43
C ILE A 92 7.83 10.06 4.62
N ARG A 93 7.19 11.22 4.75
CA ARG A 93 7.89 12.50 5.02
C ARG A 93 8.62 12.51 6.36
N ALA A 94 8.12 11.82 7.38
CA ALA A 94 8.82 11.69 8.65
C ALA A 94 10.10 10.86 8.49
N ASN A 95 10.03 9.74 7.76
CA ASN A 95 11.19 8.89 7.48
C ASN A 95 12.23 9.61 6.62
N PHE A 96 11.82 10.37 5.60
CA PHE A 96 12.74 11.19 4.80
C PHE A 96 13.51 12.19 5.66
N ARG A 97 12.82 12.91 6.57
CA ARG A 97 13.50 13.85 7.48
C ARG A 97 14.52 13.17 8.41
N ASP A 98 14.26 11.93 8.81
CA ASP A 98 15.22 11.16 9.62
C ASP A 98 16.45 10.75 8.78
N ILE A 99 16.23 10.29 7.54
CA ILE A 99 17.32 9.99 6.59
C ILE A 99 18.16 11.24 6.33
N ASP A 100 17.54 12.39 6.08
CA ASP A 100 18.23 13.65 5.83
C ASP A 100 19.10 14.06 7.05
N ARG A 101 18.57 13.88 8.27
CA ARG A 101 19.34 14.13 9.50
C ARG A 101 20.55 13.21 9.61
N ARG A 102 20.39 11.92 9.29
CA ARG A 102 21.49 10.93 9.33
C ARG A 102 22.52 11.22 8.25
N LEU A 103 22.09 11.64 7.06
CA LEU A 103 22.97 12.04 5.97
C LEU A 103 23.82 13.26 6.36
N ALA A 104 23.21 14.28 6.96
CA ALA A 104 23.93 15.46 7.44
C ALA A 104 25.00 15.12 8.50
N ALA A 105 24.74 14.15 9.37
CA ALA A 105 25.73 13.68 10.34
C ALA A 105 26.92 13.00 9.67
N VAL A 106 26.67 12.17 8.63
CA VAL A 106 27.72 11.52 7.84
C VAL A 106 28.54 12.55 7.05
N GLU A 107 27.87 13.52 6.43
CA GLU A 107 28.51 14.63 5.73
C GLU A 107 29.45 15.41 6.67
N THR A 108 28.99 15.70 7.89
CA THR A 108 29.79 16.39 8.89
C THR A 108 31.06 15.60 9.23
N HIS A 109 30.97 14.28 9.37
CA HIS A 109 32.14 13.44 9.65
C HIS A 109 33.17 13.44 8.50
N TYR A 110 32.69 13.45 7.25
CA TYR A 110 33.57 13.45 6.08
C TYR A 110 34.22 14.84 5.85
N VAL A 111 33.45 15.93 5.94
CA VAL A 111 33.95 17.30 5.72
C VAL A 111 34.87 17.76 6.86
N SER A 112 34.60 17.36 8.11
CA SER A 112 35.46 17.71 9.26
C SER A 112 36.75 16.90 9.37
N SER A 113 36.96 15.89 8.52
CA SER A 113 38.16 15.04 8.60
C SER A 113 39.41 15.64 7.95
N ASN A 114 39.40 16.88 7.42
CA ASN A 114 40.61 17.49 6.85
C ASN A 114 40.85 18.99 7.15
N PRO A 115 40.80 19.43 8.43
CA PRO A 115 41.14 20.81 8.80
C PRO A 115 42.62 21.13 8.56
N ARG A 116 43.49 20.11 8.50
CA ARG A 116 44.93 20.25 8.27
C ARG A 116 45.25 20.75 6.86
N LEU A 117 44.59 20.23 5.83
CA LEU A 117 44.79 20.67 4.43
C LEU A 117 44.35 22.12 4.22
N THR A 118 43.22 22.52 4.80
CA THR A 118 42.73 23.90 4.70
C THR A 118 43.69 24.88 5.38
N ALA A 119 44.21 24.53 6.56
CA ALA A 119 45.17 25.35 7.29
C ALA A 119 46.52 25.49 6.56
N GLU A 120 46.92 24.47 5.80
CA GLU A 120 48.19 24.47 5.06
C GLU A 120 48.10 25.28 3.75
N ILE A 121 46.93 25.31 3.10
CA ILE A 121 46.65 26.18 1.95
C ILE A 121 46.66 27.66 2.35
N GLU A 122 46.08 28.01 3.50
CA GLU A 122 46.07 29.39 4.02
C GLU A 122 47.48 29.89 4.36
N ARG A 123 48.38 28.98 4.77
CA ARG A 123 49.76 29.31 5.16
C ARG A 123 50.71 29.49 3.98
N LEU A 124 50.33 29.01 2.79
CA LEU A 124 51.09 29.15 1.53
C LEU A 124 50.60 30.31 0.65
N ARG A 125 49.58 31.04 1.11
CA ARG A 125 49.05 32.25 0.46
C ARG A 125 49.57 33.49 1.14
#